data_AF-A0A124RA48-F1
#
_entry.id   AF-A0A124RA48-F1
#
_cell.length_a   1.000
_cell.length_b   1.000
_cell.length_c   1.000
_cell.angle_alpha   90.00
_cell.angle_beta   90.00
_cell.angle_gamma   90.00
#
_symmetry.space_group_name_H-M   'P 1'
#
loop_
_entity.id
_entity.type
_entity.pdbx_description
1 polymer ?
#
loop_
_entity_poly.entity_id
_entity_poly.type
_entity_poly.pdbx_seq_one_letter_code
_entity_poly.pdbx_strand_id
1 'polypeptide(L)'
;MSTRHWALVLAIGATSTALCLSVLAGWQRGGSLPERLVWVAIGLVLVTSAHLLPALLRDAPILVRAIGGVLWAACLATACIGHAVFFVMAQQHAGELRMSAVPAAPVSTSSRSLTAIMADRATVTAQLAAAKARYCAGNCVTLEARRVTLAAKVDALNAEADDIQRQQAADDRVTARRDALRADPVTSRLATLLGVPVARIDLLLGSMFAAVLEGVACLLWTMALRSSSLPFLTGVTTPAVATVTDSVVATPSTVTAVANTTTETQPVVTPVTMRYAAETVGRETVTTSHDDMIRSRSPRDDPIMPQSASDPIDDHLTQLARDITAGLVRPTVADIRRHLGCSQAKAVTLRRQLAESHSAA
;
A
#
# COMPACT_ATOMS: atom_id res chain seq x y z
N MET A 1 -34.72 -22.87 -3.57
CA MET A 1 -33.87 -21.75 -3.10
C MET A 1 -34.04 -20.57 -4.05
N SER A 2 -34.53 -19.44 -3.56
CA SER A 2 -34.79 -18.25 -4.39
C SER A 2 -33.48 -17.64 -4.88
N THR A 3 -33.45 -17.14 -6.12
CA THR A 3 -32.32 -16.42 -6.76
C THR A 3 -31.72 -15.33 -5.86
N ARG A 4 -32.52 -14.77 -4.94
CA ARG A 4 -32.10 -13.81 -3.91
C ARG A 4 -31.06 -14.36 -2.93
N HIS A 5 -31.18 -15.62 -2.51
CA HIS A 5 -30.23 -16.23 -1.58
C HIS A 5 -28.87 -16.43 -2.27
N TRP A 6 -28.89 -16.85 -3.54
CA TRP A 6 -27.66 -16.98 -4.33
C TRP A 6 -27.01 -15.62 -4.60
N ALA A 7 -27.78 -14.59 -4.94
CA ALA A 7 -27.25 -13.23 -5.12
C ALA A 7 -26.61 -12.69 -3.84
N LEU A 8 -27.23 -12.93 -2.66
CA LEU A 8 -26.67 -12.54 -1.36
C LEU A 8 -25.37 -13.28 -1.05
N VAL A 9 -25.34 -14.62 -1.23
CA VAL A 9 -24.14 -15.42 -0.99
C VAL A 9 -22.99 -14.96 -1.89
N LEU A 10 -23.26 -14.71 -3.17
CA LEU A 10 -22.26 -14.20 -4.11
C LEU A 10 -21.80 -12.78 -3.76
N ALA A 11 -22.72 -11.89 -3.35
CA ALA A 11 -22.39 -10.52 -2.93
C ALA A 11 -21.46 -10.51 -1.70
N ILE A 12 -21.74 -11.37 -0.71
CA ILE A 12 -20.91 -11.53 0.48
C ILE A 12 -19.54 -12.08 0.10
N GLY A 13 -19.47 -13.10 -0.77
CA GLY A 13 -18.20 -13.65 -1.25
C GLY A 13 -17.34 -12.62 -2.00
N ALA A 14 -17.95 -11.86 -2.92
CA ALA A 14 -17.26 -10.81 -3.66
C ALA A 14 -16.78 -9.68 -2.73
N THR A 15 -17.62 -9.25 -1.78
CA THR A 15 -17.25 -8.23 -0.79
C THR A 15 -16.15 -8.71 0.13
N SER A 16 -16.22 -9.94 0.64
CA SER A 16 -15.17 -10.52 1.47
C SER A 16 -13.83 -10.58 0.75
N THR A 17 -13.84 -10.92 -0.55
CA THR A 17 -12.63 -10.93 -1.38
C THR A 17 -12.04 -9.52 -1.52
N ALA A 18 -12.87 -8.54 -1.86
CA ALA A 18 -12.47 -7.13 -1.96
C ALA A 18 -11.91 -6.60 -0.62
N LEU A 19 -12.55 -6.94 0.50
CA LEU A 19 -12.07 -6.57 1.83
C LEU A 19 -10.73 -7.19 2.17
N CYS A 20 -10.52 -8.48 1.82
CA CYS A 20 -9.23 -9.13 2.00
C CYS A 20 -8.12 -8.42 1.21
N LEU A 21 -8.38 -8.08 -0.06
CA LEU A 21 -7.44 -7.30 -0.88
C LEU A 21 -7.15 -5.93 -0.27
N SER A 22 -8.18 -5.23 0.22
CA SER A 22 -8.01 -3.92 0.85
C SER A 22 -7.23 -3.99 2.16
N VAL A 23 -7.41 -5.04 2.97
CA VAL A 23 -6.65 -5.26 4.21
C VAL A 23 -5.18 -5.50 3.88
N LEU A 24 -4.90 -6.38 2.91
CA LEU A 24 -3.52 -6.67 2.48
C LEU A 24 -2.84 -5.42 1.90
N ALA A 25 -3.56 -4.66 1.07
CA ALA A 25 -3.06 -3.41 0.50
C ALA A 25 -2.79 -2.34 1.59
N GLY A 26 -3.71 -2.18 2.54
CA GLY A 26 -3.57 -1.22 3.63
C GLY A 26 -2.42 -1.57 4.58
N TRP A 27 -2.23 -2.86 4.84
CA TRP A 27 -1.14 -3.35 5.68
C TRP A 27 0.25 -3.08 5.10
N GLN A 28 0.38 -3.10 3.78
CA GLN A 28 1.65 -2.85 3.09
C GLN A 28 2.04 -1.37 3.02
N ARG A 29 1.09 -0.43 3.19
CA ARG A 29 1.34 1.01 3.05
C ARG A 29 1.90 1.72 4.28
N GLY A 30 1.60 1.23 5.49
CA GLY A 30 2.04 1.88 6.73
C GLY A 30 3.45 1.48 7.18
N GLY A 31 4.27 2.45 7.56
CA GLY A 31 5.60 2.21 8.14
C GLY A 31 5.51 1.75 9.60
N SER A 32 4.57 2.34 10.35
CA SER A 32 4.25 2.01 11.74
C SER A 32 2.94 1.19 11.87
N LEU A 33 2.78 0.44 12.97
CA LEU A 33 1.53 -0.28 13.25
C LEU A 33 0.27 0.61 13.23
N PRO A 34 0.24 1.80 13.87
CA PRO A 34 -0.94 2.66 13.80
C PRO A 34 -1.25 3.13 12.38
N GLU A 35 -0.23 3.49 11.57
CA GLU A 35 -0.43 3.86 10.17
C GLU A 35 -1.06 2.72 9.36
N ARG A 36 -0.61 1.48 9.56
CA ARG A 36 -1.17 0.30 8.88
C ARG A 36 -2.65 0.12 9.21
N LEU A 37 -3.00 0.23 10.50
CA LEU A 37 -4.38 0.10 10.95
C LEU A 37 -5.27 1.20 10.35
N VAL A 38 -4.77 2.44 10.28
CA VAL A 38 -5.49 3.56 9.62
C VAL A 38 -5.73 3.27 8.15
N TRP A 39 -4.71 2.81 7.41
CA TRP A 39 -4.85 2.46 6.00
C TRP A 39 -5.84 1.31 5.77
N VAL A 40 -5.82 0.29 6.63
CA VAL A 40 -6.79 -0.82 6.60
C VAL A 40 -8.21 -0.31 6.85
N ALA A 41 -8.41 0.54 7.87
CA ALA A 41 -9.71 1.09 8.20
C ALA A 41 -10.28 1.95 7.07
N ILE A 42 -9.47 2.83 6.47
CA ILE A 42 -9.86 3.64 5.31
C ILE A 42 -10.30 2.74 4.15
N GLY A 43 -9.52 1.71 3.85
CA GLY A 43 -9.82 0.77 2.78
C GLY A 43 -11.14 0.01 3.01
N LEU A 44 -11.37 -0.51 4.22
CA LEU A 44 -12.61 -1.17 4.61
C LEU A 44 -13.83 -0.27 4.36
N VAL A 45 -13.76 0.99 4.82
CA VAL A 45 -14.84 1.98 4.64
C VAL A 45 -15.08 2.27 3.16
N LEU A 46 -14.03 2.45 2.36
CA LEU A 46 -14.16 2.72 0.93
C LEU A 46 -14.82 1.56 0.18
N VAL A 47 -14.41 0.31 0.43
CA VAL A 47 -14.99 -0.87 -0.23
C VAL A 47 -16.44 -1.09 0.20
N THR A 48 -16.74 -1.03 1.50
CA THR A 48 -18.13 -1.18 1.96
C THR A 48 -19.02 -0.08 1.41
N SER A 49 -18.52 1.16 1.36
CA SER A 49 -19.27 2.28 0.79
C SER A 49 -19.50 2.08 -0.71
N ALA A 50 -18.48 1.66 -1.46
CA ALA A 50 -18.59 1.40 -2.90
C ALA A 50 -19.64 0.32 -3.22
N HIS A 51 -19.71 -0.74 -2.42
CA HIS A 51 -20.66 -1.84 -2.62
C HIS A 51 -22.10 -1.50 -2.20
N LEU A 52 -22.29 -0.75 -1.11
CA LEU A 52 -23.62 -0.50 -0.55
C LEU A 52 -24.28 0.79 -1.07
N LEU A 53 -23.54 1.85 -1.40
CA LEU A 53 -24.11 3.14 -1.85
C LEU A 53 -25.07 2.99 -3.05
N PRO A 54 -24.74 2.22 -4.11
CA PRO A 54 -25.60 2.09 -5.29
C PRO A 54 -26.98 1.51 -4.98
N ALA A 55 -27.03 0.64 -3.97
CA ALA A 55 -28.28 0.01 -3.55
C ALA A 55 -29.09 0.92 -2.62
N LEU A 56 -28.42 1.63 -1.70
CA LEU A 56 -29.08 2.50 -0.71
C LEU A 56 -29.65 3.78 -1.33
N LEU A 57 -29.00 4.35 -2.34
CA LEU A 57 -29.38 5.62 -2.95
C LEU A 57 -30.29 5.48 -4.18
N ARG A 58 -30.75 4.26 -4.48
CA ARG A 58 -31.52 3.95 -5.68
C ARG A 58 -32.87 4.67 -5.74
N ASP A 59 -33.56 4.73 -4.60
CA ASP A 59 -34.91 5.30 -4.47
C ASP A 59 -34.89 6.76 -3.94
N ALA A 60 -33.70 7.35 -3.85
CA ALA A 60 -33.50 8.72 -3.40
C ALA A 60 -33.82 9.75 -4.51
N PRO A 61 -34.14 11.01 -4.15
CA PRO A 61 -34.35 12.07 -5.13
C PRO A 61 -33.09 12.32 -5.98
N ILE A 62 -33.28 12.82 -7.20
CA ILE A 62 -32.23 12.94 -8.23
C ILE A 62 -30.98 13.67 -7.73
N LEU A 63 -31.14 14.73 -6.93
CA LEU A 63 -30.02 15.49 -6.37
C LEU A 63 -29.17 14.65 -5.41
N VAL A 64 -29.82 13.91 -4.50
CA VAL A 64 -29.14 13.00 -3.56
C VAL A 64 -28.47 11.85 -4.31
N ARG A 65 -29.13 11.34 -5.37
CA ARG A 65 -28.55 10.31 -6.24
C ARG A 65 -27.33 10.82 -7.02
N ALA A 66 -27.32 12.08 -7.44
CA ALA A 66 -26.18 12.69 -8.11
C ALA A 66 -24.98 12.84 -7.16
N ILE A 67 -25.19 13.44 -5.98
CA ILE A 67 -24.15 13.60 -4.95
C ILE A 67 -23.60 12.22 -4.52
N GLY A 68 -24.52 11.29 -4.28
CA GLY A 68 -24.20 9.89 -3.98
C GLY A 68 -23.44 9.18 -5.08
N GLY A 69 -23.81 9.42 -6.34
CA GLY A 69 -23.11 8.87 -7.50
C GLY A 69 -21.67 9.38 -7.62
N VAL A 70 -21.44 10.66 -7.33
CA VAL A 70 -20.08 11.23 -7.29
C VAL A 70 -19.25 10.61 -6.17
N LEU A 71 -19.82 10.51 -4.96
CA LEU A 71 -19.14 9.88 -3.82
C LEU A 71 -18.84 8.40 -4.09
N TRP A 72 -19.81 7.68 -4.66
CA TRP A 72 -19.64 6.29 -5.08
C TRP A 72 -18.51 6.14 -6.10
N ALA A 73 -18.47 6.99 -7.14
CA ALA A 73 -17.42 6.94 -8.15
C ALA A 73 -16.03 7.20 -7.55
N ALA A 74 -15.93 8.14 -6.59
CA ALA A 74 -14.69 8.40 -5.87
C ALA A 74 -14.26 7.22 -4.99
N CYS A 75 -15.18 6.61 -4.26
CA CYS A 75 -14.90 5.40 -3.46
C CYS A 75 -14.46 4.24 -4.35
N LEU A 76 -15.18 3.99 -5.44
CA LEU A 76 -14.87 2.95 -6.42
C LEU A 76 -13.49 3.16 -7.04
N ALA A 77 -13.20 4.37 -7.52
CA ALA A 77 -11.90 4.68 -8.11
C ALA A 77 -10.76 4.47 -7.10
N THR A 78 -10.94 4.90 -5.86
CA THR A 78 -9.92 4.76 -4.81
C THR A 78 -9.70 3.29 -4.41
N ALA A 79 -10.78 2.50 -4.30
CA ALA A 79 -10.72 1.06 -4.06
C ALA A 79 -10.01 0.33 -5.21
N CYS A 80 -10.38 0.64 -6.46
CA CYS A 80 -9.73 0.09 -7.66
C CYS A 80 -8.24 0.40 -7.69
N ILE A 81 -7.83 1.63 -7.39
CA ILE A 81 -6.41 2.01 -7.33
C ILE A 81 -5.70 1.23 -6.21
N GLY A 82 -6.31 1.09 -5.04
CA GLY A 82 -5.77 0.30 -3.93
C GLY A 82 -5.53 -1.16 -4.30
N HIS A 83 -6.52 -1.81 -4.91
CA HIS A 83 -6.43 -3.20 -5.37
C HIS A 83 -5.45 -3.36 -6.54
N ALA A 84 -5.41 -2.42 -7.48
CA ALA A 84 -4.44 -2.41 -8.57
C ALA A 84 -3.01 -2.39 -8.05
N VAL A 85 -2.71 -1.53 -7.07
CA VAL A 85 -1.40 -1.49 -6.42
C VAL A 85 -1.05 -2.84 -5.79
N PHE A 86 -1.99 -3.50 -5.10
CA PHE A 86 -1.77 -4.84 -4.56
C PHE A 86 -1.43 -5.85 -5.66
N PHE A 87 -2.18 -5.88 -6.76
CA PHE A 87 -1.90 -6.78 -7.88
C PHE A 87 -0.51 -6.54 -8.47
N VAL A 88 -0.11 -5.28 -8.66
CA VAL A 88 1.23 -4.93 -9.17
C VAL A 88 2.31 -5.41 -8.19
N MET A 89 2.16 -5.15 -6.89
CA MET A 89 3.10 -5.61 -5.87
C MET A 89 3.19 -7.14 -5.80
N ALA A 90 2.08 -7.83 -5.95
CA ALA A 90 2.04 -9.29 -5.99
C ALA A 90 2.77 -9.85 -7.22
N GLN A 91 2.61 -9.22 -8.39
CA GLN A 91 3.36 -9.58 -9.61
C GLN A 91 4.86 -9.34 -9.45
N GLN A 92 5.25 -8.21 -8.85
CA GLN A 92 6.65 -7.91 -8.56
C GLN A 92 7.27 -8.94 -7.63
N HIS A 93 6.57 -9.31 -6.55
CA HIS A 93 7.05 -10.33 -5.62
C HIS A 93 7.20 -11.70 -6.28
N ALA A 94 6.24 -12.10 -7.14
CA ALA A 94 6.38 -13.31 -7.95
C ALA A 94 7.57 -13.22 -8.91
N GLY A 95 7.83 -12.06 -9.49
CA GLY A 95 9.02 -11.79 -10.30
C GLY A 95 10.33 -11.92 -9.51
N GLU A 96 10.35 -11.44 -8.25
CA GLU A 96 11.49 -11.59 -7.35
C GLU A 96 11.83 -13.03 -7.03
N LEU A 97 10.81 -13.86 -6.80
CA LEU A 97 10.99 -15.30 -6.56
C LEU A 97 11.52 -16.03 -7.81
N ARG A 98 11.10 -15.63 -9.01
CA ARG A 98 11.63 -16.20 -10.26
C ARG A 98 13.10 -15.85 -10.46
N MET A 99 13.52 -14.67 -10.02
CA MET A 99 14.91 -14.27 -10.10
C MET A 99 15.83 -14.94 -9.10
N SER A 100 15.38 -15.17 -7.86
CA SER A 100 16.22 -15.81 -6.84
C SER A 100 16.57 -17.25 -7.21
N ALA A 101 15.76 -17.87 -8.09
CA ALA A 101 16.07 -19.16 -8.71
C ALA A 101 17.19 -19.08 -9.77
N VAL A 102 17.56 -17.89 -10.26
CA VAL A 102 18.67 -17.72 -11.20
C VAL A 102 19.97 -17.56 -10.42
N PRO A 103 21.00 -18.39 -10.69
CA PRO A 103 22.29 -18.27 -10.04
C PRO A 103 22.87 -16.85 -10.11
N ALA A 104 23.38 -16.37 -8.98
CA ALA A 104 24.11 -15.11 -8.92
C ALA A 104 25.33 -15.19 -9.85
N ALA A 105 25.58 -14.11 -10.61
CA ALA A 105 26.75 -14.03 -11.44
C ALA A 105 27.98 -13.91 -10.53
N PRO A 106 29.13 -14.47 -10.93
CA PRO A 106 30.36 -14.27 -10.18
C PRO A 106 30.59 -12.76 -10.00
N VAL A 107 30.84 -12.35 -8.76
CA VAL A 107 31.14 -10.97 -8.42
C VAL A 107 32.45 -10.59 -9.11
N SER A 108 32.40 -9.62 -10.02
CA SER A 108 33.58 -9.03 -10.67
C SER A 108 34.46 -8.37 -9.60
N THR A 109 35.50 -9.06 -9.15
CA THR A 109 36.52 -8.53 -8.23
C THR A 109 37.53 -7.68 -9.01
N SER A 110 37.11 -6.57 -9.60
CA SER A 110 38.07 -5.58 -10.08
C SER A 110 38.45 -4.68 -8.88
N SER A 111 39.67 -4.86 -8.38
CA SER A 111 40.18 -4.10 -7.22
C SER A 111 40.46 -2.63 -7.53
N ARG A 112 40.43 -2.22 -8.81
CA ARG A 112 40.77 -0.86 -9.26
C ARG A 112 39.64 -0.27 -10.10
N SER A 113 39.21 0.95 -9.77
CA SER A 113 38.15 1.63 -10.51
C SER A 113 38.64 2.16 -11.86
N LEU A 114 37.79 2.10 -12.90
CA LEU A 114 38.06 2.70 -14.22
C LEU A 114 38.51 4.16 -14.11
N THR A 115 37.93 4.90 -13.16
CA THR A 115 38.28 6.29 -12.87
C THR A 115 39.73 6.47 -12.44
N ALA A 116 40.27 5.56 -11.62
CA ALA A 116 41.67 5.59 -11.19
C ALA A 116 42.62 5.29 -12.36
N ILE A 117 42.28 4.31 -13.21
CA ILE A 117 43.07 3.95 -14.39
C ILE A 117 43.10 5.10 -15.41
N MET A 118 41.97 5.79 -15.61
CA MET A 118 41.91 6.96 -16.49
C MET A 118 42.73 8.14 -15.94
N ALA A 119 42.76 8.34 -14.63
CA ALA A 119 43.59 9.38 -13.98
C ALA A 119 45.10 9.07 -14.13
N ASP A 120 45.49 7.82 -13.93
CA ASP A 120 46.86 7.35 -14.14
C ASP A 120 47.26 7.50 -15.62
N ARG A 121 46.37 7.14 -16.55
CA ARG A 121 46.59 7.28 -17.99
C ARG A 121 46.83 8.74 -18.37
N ALA A 122 46.03 9.67 -17.85
CA ALA A 122 46.20 11.10 -18.13
C ALA A 122 47.58 11.59 -17.64
N THR A 123 47.99 11.16 -16.45
CA THR A 123 49.28 11.52 -15.85
C THR A 123 50.46 10.99 -16.69
N VAL A 124 50.44 9.72 -17.07
CA VAL A 124 51.50 9.10 -17.89
C VAL A 124 51.54 9.71 -19.30
N THR A 125 50.38 10.02 -19.88
CA THR A 125 50.29 10.67 -21.19
C THR A 125 50.90 12.06 -21.17
N ALA A 126 50.64 12.85 -20.11
CA ALA A 126 51.27 14.16 -19.92
C ALA A 126 52.80 14.05 -19.77
N GLN A 127 53.30 13.04 -19.04
CA GLN A 127 54.74 12.78 -18.93
C GLN A 127 55.37 12.37 -20.28
N LEU A 128 54.66 11.57 -21.09
CA LEU A 128 55.09 11.20 -22.44
C LEU A 128 55.17 12.42 -23.35
N ALA A 129 54.15 13.29 -23.33
CA ALA A 129 54.13 14.53 -24.09
C ALA A 129 55.29 15.45 -23.69
N ALA A 130 55.54 15.60 -22.39
CA ALA A 130 56.67 16.38 -21.88
C ALA A 130 58.04 15.78 -22.30
N ALA A 131 58.16 14.45 -22.36
CA ALA A 131 59.37 13.78 -22.83
C ALA A 131 59.58 13.90 -24.36
N LYS A 132 58.50 13.99 -25.13
CA LYS A 132 58.55 14.24 -26.58
C LYS A 132 58.93 15.69 -26.91
N ALA A 133 58.51 16.66 -26.09
CA ALA A 133 58.80 18.08 -26.30
C ALA A 133 60.27 18.48 -26.04
N ARG A 134 61.05 17.67 -25.30
CA ARG A 134 62.46 17.95 -25.01
C ARG A 134 63.36 17.62 -26.19
N TYR A 135 64.22 18.56 -26.58
CA TYR A 135 65.29 18.34 -27.56
C TYR A 135 66.44 17.55 -26.95
N CYS A 136 67.09 16.68 -27.72
CA CYS A 136 68.24 15.94 -27.23
C CYS A 136 69.54 16.76 -27.36
N ALA A 137 70.19 17.08 -26.25
CA ALA A 137 71.49 17.77 -26.23
C ALA A 137 72.67 16.88 -25.79
N GLY A 138 72.44 15.59 -25.50
CA GLY A 138 73.50 14.68 -25.04
C GLY A 138 73.05 13.22 -24.92
N ASN A 139 72.31 12.88 -23.87
CA ASN A 139 71.90 11.49 -23.60
C ASN A 139 70.64 11.07 -24.38
N CYS A 140 70.72 10.97 -25.71
CA CYS A 140 69.55 10.66 -26.54
C CYS A 140 69.01 9.25 -26.32
N VAL A 141 69.89 8.29 -26.05
CA VAL A 141 69.50 6.89 -25.81
C VAL A 141 68.64 6.77 -24.55
N THR A 142 68.95 7.51 -23.48
CA THR A 142 68.17 7.45 -22.23
C THR A 142 66.84 8.19 -22.35
N LEU A 143 66.80 9.29 -23.11
CA LEU A 143 65.55 10.00 -23.40
C LEU A 143 64.62 9.13 -24.27
N GLU A 144 65.17 8.43 -25.26
CA GLU A 144 64.42 7.53 -26.12
C GLU A 144 63.89 6.31 -25.36
N ALA A 145 64.73 5.69 -24.50
CA ALA A 145 64.29 4.63 -23.60
C ALA A 145 63.13 5.08 -22.68
N ARG A 146 63.16 6.32 -22.17
CA ARG A 146 62.08 6.88 -21.36
C ARG A 146 60.79 7.10 -22.16
N ARG A 147 60.88 7.55 -23.42
CA ARG A 147 59.72 7.70 -24.31
C ARG A 147 59.07 6.35 -24.59
N VAL A 148 59.86 5.34 -24.93
CA VAL A 148 59.38 3.97 -25.16
C VAL A 148 58.72 3.41 -23.90
N THR A 149 59.34 3.58 -22.74
CA THR A 149 58.79 3.11 -21.46
C THR A 149 57.46 3.80 -21.12
N LEU A 150 57.35 5.11 -21.34
CA LEU A 150 56.10 5.85 -21.09
C LEU A 150 55.01 5.48 -22.11
N ALA A 151 55.36 5.26 -23.37
CA ALA A 151 54.42 4.77 -24.38
C ALA A 151 53.87 3.39 -24.01
N ALA A 152 54.75 2.45 -23.62
CA ALA A 152 54.33 1.12 -23.16
C ALA A 152 53.42 1.19 -21.92
N LYS A 153 53.66 2.13 -20.99
CA LYS A 153 52.77 2.36 -19.84
C LYS A 153 51.39 2.89 -20.24
N VAL A 154 51.30 3.76 -21.24
CA VAL A 154 50.01 4.23 -21.78
C VAL A 154 49.26 3.06 -22.43
N ASP A 155 49.96 2.22 -23.20
CA ASP A 155 49.34 1.06 -23.85
C ASP A 155 48.84 0.03 -22.84
N ALA A 156 49.60 -0.23 -21.77
CA ALA A 156 49.17 -1.09 -20.68
C ALA A 156 47.90 -0.57 -19.97
N LEU A 157 47.81 0.74 -19.70
CA LEU A 157 46.62 1.35 -19.08
C LEU A 157 45.40 1.36 -20.03
N ASN A 158 45.63 1.45 -21.35
CA ASN A 158 44.56 1.30 -22.34
C ASN A 158 44.00 -0.13 -22.35
N ALA A 159 44.87 -1.14 -22.28
CA ALA A 159 44.45 -2.54 -22.23
C ALA A 159 43.63 -2.83 -20.96
N GLU A 160 44.09 -2.36 -19.79
CA GLU A 160 43.35 -2.51 -18.52
C GLU A 160 41.97 -1.83 -18.57
N ALA A 161 41.88 -0.65 -19.21
CA ALA A 161 40.62 0.05 -19.38
C ALA A 161 39.64 -0.68 -20.30
N ASP A 162 40.13 -1.23 -21.41
CA ASP A 162 39.33 -2.00 -22.36
C ASP A 162 38.82 -3.32 -21.73
N ASP A 163 39.64 -3.98 -20.91
CA ASP A 163 39.22 -5.16 -20.16
C ASP A 163 38.12 -4.83 -19.15
N ILE A 164 38.23 -3.72 -18.43
CA ILE A 164 37.17 -3.27 -17.51
C ILE A 164 35.89 -2.91 -18.28
N GLN A 165 35.98 -2.26 -19.43
CA GLN A 165 34.81 -1.96 -20.26
C GLN A 165 34.15 -3.23 -20.80
N ARG A 166 34.94 -4.22 -21.22
CA ARG A 166 34.41 -5.53 -21.63
C ARG A 166 33.70 -6.24 -20.49
N GLN A 167 34.26 -6.19 -19.28
CA GLN A 167 33.63 -6.75 -18.09
C GLN A 167 32.34 -6.01 -17.73
N GLN A 168 32.33 -4.68 -17.76
CA GLN A 168 31.12 -3.86 -17.54
C GLN A 168 30.03 -4.22 -18.56
N ALA A 169 30.38 -4.32 -19.84
CA ALA A 169 29.42 -4.71 -20.87
C ALA A 169 28.89 -6.15 -20.70
N ALA A 170 29.69 -7.06 -20.15
CA ALA A 170 29.23 -8.42 -19.81
C ALA A 170 28.27 -8.39 -18.61
N ASP A 171 28.63 -7.65 -17.56
CA ASP A 171 27.81 -7.47 -16.36
C ASP A 171 26.48 -6.76 -16.68
N ASP A 172 26.49 -5.77 -17.57
CA ASP A 172 25.31 -5.07 -18.07
C ASP A 172 24.39 -6.01 -18.85
N ARG A 173 24.93 -6.87 -19.71
CA ARG A 173 24.13 -7.88 -20.44
C ARG A 173 23.47 -8.89 -19.49
N VAL A 174 24.19 -9.33 -18.46
CA VAL A 174 23.63 -10.25 -17.46
C VAL A 174 22.55 -9.54 -16.64
N THR A 175 22.78 -8.29 -16.24
CA THR A 175 21.81 -7.47 -15.51
C THR A 175 20.55 -7.24 -16.33
N ALA A 176 20.69 -6.86 -17.61
CA ALA A 176 19.57 -6.71 -18.53
C ALA A 176 18.77 -8.01 -18.71
N ARG A 177 19.45 -9.17 -18.78
CA ARG A 177 18.77 -10.47 -18.87
C ARG A 177 18.03 -10.82 -17.58
N ARG A 178 18.56 -10.47 -16.41
CA ARG A 178 17.84 -10.62 -15.13
C ARG A 178 16.63 -9.70 -15.04
N ASP A 179 16.75 -8.46 -15.49
CA ASP A 179 15.64 -7.51 -15.52
C ASP A 179 14.54 -7.95 -16.48
N ALA A 180 14.91 -8.54 -17.62
CA ALA A 180 13.95 -9.14 -18.55
C ALA A 180 13.19 -10.33 -17.94
N LEU A 181 13.80 -11.09 -17.02
CA LEU A 181 13.15 -12.19 -16.30
C LEU A 181 12.25 -11.70 -15.15
N ARG A 182 12.47 -10.48 -14.62
CA ARG A 182 11.58 -9.84 -13.63
C ARG A 182 10.25 -9.40 -14.26
N ALA A 183 10.30 -8.84 -15.47
CA ALA A 183 9.15 -8.26 -16.12
C ALA A 183 8.24 -9.34 -16.74
N ASP A 184 6.93 -9.11 -16.75
CA ASP A 184 6.02 -9.94 -17.54
C ASP A 184 6.33 -9.73 -19.04
N PRO A 185 6.64 -10.80 -19.81
CA PRO A 185 6.92 -10.69 -21.24
C PRO A 185 5.76 -10.07 -22.03
N VAL A 186 4.53 -10.14 -21.54
CA VAL A 186 3.36 -9.55 -22.19
C VAL A 186 3.30 -8.04 -21.94
N THR A 187 3.51 -7.59 -20.71
CA THR A 187 3.42 -6.15 -20.36
C THR A 187 4.60 -5.36 -20.92
N SER A 188 5.79 -5.97 -20.99
CA SER A 188 6.96 -5.38 -21.64
C SER A 188 6.78 -5.19 -23.15
N ARG A 189 6.22 -6.19 -23.86
CA ARG A 189 5.91 -6.06 -25.29
C ARG A 189 4.82 -5.00 -25.54
N LEU A 190 3.80 -4.97 -24.69
CA LEU A 190 2.72 -3.98 -24.79
C LEU A 190 3.25 -2.56 -24.52
N ALA A 191 4.19 -2.39 -23.59
CA ALA A 191 4.87 -1.11 -23.32
C ALA A 191 5.64 -0.61 -24.53
N THR A 192 6.38 -1.49 -25.21
CA THR A 192 7.13 -1.12 -26.41
C THR A 192 6.22 -0.76 -27.59
N LEU A 193 5.05 -1.39 -27.70
CA LEU A 193 4.08 -1.11 -28.76
C LEU A 193 3.31 0.21 -28.53
N LEU A 194 2.96 0.52 -27.28
CA LEU A 194 2.20 1.73 -26.95
C LEU A 194 3.08 2.95 -26.62
N GLY A 195 4.39 2.78 -26.43
CA GLY A 195 5.29 3.86 -25.98
C GLY A 195 4.98 4.35 -24.56
N VAL A 196 4.30 3.53 -23.76
CA VAL A 196 3.86 3.83 -22.39
C VAL A 196 4.76 3.07 -21.41
N PRO A 197 5.19 3.68 -20.28
CA PRO A 197 6.03 2.99 -19.30
C PRO A 197 5.32 1.75 -18.73
N VAL A 198 6.05 0.65 -18.56
CA VAL A 198 5.56 -0.65 -18.06
C VAL A 198 4.74 -0.50 -16.77
N ALA A 199 5.21 0.35 -15.85
CA ALA A 199 4.51 0.63 -14.59
C ALA A 199 3.06 1.15 -14.79
N ARG A 200 2.78 1.91 -15.85
CA ARG A 200 1.42 2.37 -16.16
C ARG A 200 0.58 1.24 -16.73
N ILE A 201 1.16 0.33 -17.52
CA ILE A 201 0.44 -0.81 -18.08
C ILE A 201 0.05 -1.80 -16.98
N ASP A 202 0.97 -2.10 -16.07
CA ASP A 202 0.70 -2.97 -14.92
C ASP A 202 -0.39 -2.35 -14.02
N LEU A 203 -0.34 -1.03 -13.82
CA LEU A 203 -1.37 -0.30 -13.07
C LEU A 203 -2.72 -0.31 -13.78
N LEU A 204 -2.76 -0.13 -15.11
CA LEU A 204 -3.99 -0.20 -15.91
C LEU A 204 -4.59 -1.60 -15.88
N LEU A 205 -3.78 -2.64 -16.03
CA LEU A 205 -4.22 -4.02 -16.01
C LEU A 205 -4.75 -4.41 -14.62
N GLY A 206 -4.03 -4.04 -13.55
CA GLY A 206 -4.49 -4.21 -12.17
C GLY A 206 -5.79 -3.44 -11.89
N SER A 207 -5.92 -2.24 -12.45
CA SER A 207 -7.13 -1.42 -12.33
C SER A 207 -8.32 -2.06 -13.06
N MET A 208 -8.12 -2.66 -14.24
CA MET A 208 -9.17 -3.37 -14.96
C MET A 208 -9.68 -4.59 -14.19
N PHE A 209 -8.78 -5.41 -13.63
CA PHE A 209 -9.18 -6.55 -12.80
C PHE A 209 -9.94 -6.11 -11.54
N ALA A 210 -9.48 -5.04 -10.89
CA ALA A 210 -10.17 -4.46 -9.75
C ALA A 210 -11.55 -3.93 -10.14
N ALA A 211 -11.67 -3.19 -11.25
CA ALA A 211 -12.95 -2.65 -11.72
C ALA A 211 -13.98 -3.75 -12.02
N VAL A 212 -13.56 -4.89 -12.58
CA VAL A 212 -14.44 -6.04 -12.80
C VAL A 212 -14.91 -6.63 -11.47
N LEU A 213 -14.00 -6.84 -10.51
CA LEU A 213 -14.33 -7.37 -9.19
C LEU A 213 -15.34 -6.47 -8.44
N GLU A 214 -15.03 -5.17 -8.36
CA GLU A 214 -15.87 -4.18 -7.69
C GLU A 214 -17.22 -4.01 -8.40
N GLY A 215 -17.22 -4.00 -9.74
CA GLY A 215 -18.43 -3.89 -10.55
C GLY A 215 -19.38 -5.08 -10.35
N VAL A 216 -18.85 -6.30 -10.33
CA VAL A 216 -19.64 -7.51 -10.04
C VAL A 216 -20.21 -7.45 -8.63
N ALA A 217 -19.43 -7.05 -7.63
CA ALA A 217 -19.90 -6.92 -6.26
C ALA A 217 -21.03 -5.88 -6.13
N CYS A 218 -20.88 -4.70 -6.76
CA CYS A 218 -21.91 -3.67 -6.80
C CYS A 218 -23.21 -4.19 -7.45
N LEU A 219 -23.11 -4.85 -8.61
CA LEU A 219 -24.26 -5.44 -9.29
C LEU A 219 -24.98 -6.47 -8.40
N LEU A 220 -24.24 -7.35 -7.74
CA LEU A 220 -24.80 -8.36 -6.85
C LEU A 220 -25.54 -7.74 -5.66
N TRP A 221 -24.99 -6.69 -5.04
CA TRP A 221 -25.67 -5.95 -3.96
C TRP A 221 -26.94 -5.24 -4.43
N THR A 222 -26.92 -4.63 -5.62
CA THR A 222 -28.13 -4.00 -6.18
C THR A 222 -29.24 -5.02 -6.45
N MET A 223 -28.90 -6.24 -6.90
CA MET A 223 -29.87 -7.32 -7.12
C MET A 223 -30.38 -7.92 -5.80
N ALA A 224 -29.48 -8.13 -4.83
CA ALA A 224 -29.81 -8.67 -3.53
C ALA A 224 -30.79 -7.78 -2.75
N LEU A 225 -30.59 -6.45 -2.79
CA LEU A 225 -31.40 -5.47 -2.07
C LEU A 225 -32.69 -5.06 -2.82
N ARG A 226 -32.71 -5.09 -4.16
CA ARG A 226 -33.93 -4.80 -4.96
C ARG A 226 -35.10 -5.73 -4.66
N SER A 227 -34.81 -6.94 -4.17
CA SER A 227 -35.83 -7.95 -3.89
C SER A 227 -36.51 -7.77 -2.51
N SER A 228 -36.08 -6.78 -1.72
CA SER A 228 -36.63 -6.47 -0.39
C SER A 228 -37.78 -5.46 -0.41
N SER A 229 -37.93 -4.67 -1.47
CA SER A 229 -38.99 -3.66 -1.60
C SER A 229 -40.27 -4.29 -2.16
N LEU A 230 -40.91 -5.14 -1.36
CA LEU A 230 -42.30 -5.54 -1.56
C LEU A 230 -43.16 -4.67 -0.62
N PRO A 231 -44.17 -3.95 -1.14
CA PRO A 231 -44.90 -2.96 -0.36
C PRO A 231 -45.61 -3.65 0.80
N PHE A 232 -45.41 -3.10 2.00
CA PHE A 232 -46.34 -3.22 3.12
C PHE A 232 -47.67 -2.59 2.67
N LEU A 233 -48.46 -3.34 1.91
CA LEU A 233 -49.84 -2.98 1.61
C LEU A 233 -50.61 -3.04 2.93
N THR A 234 -50.86 -1.86 3.48
CA THR A 234 -52.15 -1.46 4.05
C THR A 234 -53.11 -2.63 4.30
N GLY A 235 -53.03 -3.20 5.49
CA GLY A 235 -54.12 -3.97 6.07
C GLY A 235 -55.27 -3.03 6.45
N VAL A 236 -55.96 -2.48 5.45
CA VAL A 236 -57.35 -2.04 5.61
C VAL A 236 -58.18 -3.16 5.01
N THR A 237 -58.40 -4.20 5.81
CA THR A 237 -59.40 -5.21 5.52
C THR A 237 -60.76 -4.62 5.89
N THR A 238 -61.39 -3.92 4.95
CA THR A 238 -62.84 -3.78 4.96
C THR A 238 -63.43 -5.13 4.54
N PRO A 239 -64.21 -5.83 5.37
CA PRO A 239 -64.89 -7.04 4.93
C PRO A 239 -66.04 -6.66 3.99
N ALA A 240 -65.96 -7.16 2.76
CA ALA A 240 -67.04 -7.10 1.80
C ALA A 240 -68.24 -7.92 2.31
N VAL A 241 -69.41 -7.27 2.27
CA VAL A 241 -70.72 -7.79 2.63
C VAL A 241 -71.10 -8.97 1.73
N ALA A 242 -71.44 -10.11 2.35
CA ALA A 242 -72.16 -11.19 1.69
C ALA A 242 -73.67 -10.86 1.69
N THR A 243 -74.26 -10.88 0.50
CA THR A 243 -75.71 -10.77 0.26
C THR A 243 -76.46 -11.94 0.89
N VAL A 244 -77.35 -11.65 1.84
CA VAL A 244 -78.51 -12.49 2.16
C VAL A 244 -79.74 -11.58 2.20
N THR A 245 -80.70 -11.90 1.34
CA THR A 245 -82.07 -11.41 1.30
C THR A 245 -82.78 -11.64 2.61
N ASP A 246 -83.35 -10.60 3.22
CA ASP A 246 -84.77 -10.64 3.56
C ASP A 246 -85.38 -9.23 3.71
N SER A 247 -86.68 -9.20 3.47
CA SER A 247 -87.56 -8.05 3.30
C SER A 247 -87.72 -7.20 4.57
N VAL A 248 -87.97 -5.89 4.41
CA VAL A 248 -89.14 -5.14 4.92
C VAL A 248 -88.90 -3.62 4.78
N VAL A 249 -89.74 -3.02 3.93
CA VAL A 249 -90.45 -1.72 4.06
C VAL A 249 -89.78 -0.59 4.86
N ALA A 250 -89.38 0.48 4.17
CA ALA A 250 -89.93 1.84 4.33
C ALA A 250 -89.21 2.86 3.41
N THR A 251 -89.98 3.83 2.95
CA THR A 251 -89.78 4.86 1.92
C THR A 251 -88.64 5.89 2.14
N PRO A 252 -88.22 6.61 1.06
CA PRO A 252 -86.96 7.34 0.99
C PRO A 252 -87.09 8.81 1.39
N SER A 253 -85.98 9.44 1.77
CA SER A 253 -85.88 10.90 1.75
C SER A 253 -84.47 11.36 1.36
N THR A 254 -84.41 11.91 0.14
CA THR A 254 -83.31 12.66 -0.45
C THR A 254 -83.66 14.14 -0.29
N VAL A 255 -82.68 15.00 0.03
CA VAL A 255 -82.60 16.48 -0.13
C VAL A 255 -81.64 16.98 0.95
N THR A 256 -80.78 17.99 0.83
CA THR A 256 -80.13 18.81 -0.20
C THR A 256 -79.11 19.66 0.59
N ALA A 257 -78.08 20.17 -0.08
CA ALA A 257 -77.11 21.14 0.44
C ALA A 257 -77.75 22.40 1.09
N VAL A 258 -76.97 23.12 1.93
CA VAL A 258 -76.64 24.56 1.82
C VAL A 258 -75.86 25.05 3.07
N ALA A 259 -75.02 26.06 2.84
CA ALA A 259 -73.98 26.65 3.67
C ALA A 259 -74.44 27.61 4.79
N ASN A 260 -73.57 27.86 5.80
CA ASN A 260 -72.90 29.16 6.05
C ASN A 260 -72.30 29.30 7.47
N THR A 261 -71.06 29.83 7.52
CA THR A 261 -70.40 30.81 8.44
C THR A 261 -70.91 30.95 9.90
N THR A 262 -70.10 31.12 10.98
CA THR A 262 -69.02 32.11 11.21
C THR A 262 -68.33 31.88 12.58
N THR A 263 -67.02 32.18 12.69
CA THR A 263 -66.21 32.71 13.84
C THR A 263 -66.20 32.07 15.24
N GLU A 264 -65.00 31.73 15.73
CA GLU A 264 -64.31 32.19 16.98
C GLU A 264 -62.93 31.47 17.03
N THR A 265 -61.75 32.10 17.00
CA THR A 265 -60.99 32.92 17.99
C THR A 265 -59.64 32.20 18.30
N GLN A 266 -58.53 32.92 18.09
CA GLN A 266 -57.08 32.60 18.19
C GLN A 266 -56.58 32.34 19.65
N PRO A 267 -55.27 32.11 19.98
CA PRO A 267 -53.98 32.35 19.25
C PRO A 267 -52.97 31.15 19.28
N VAL A 268 -52.03 30.94 18.35
CA VAL A 268 -50.78 31.65 17.91
C VAL A 268 -49.75 31.87 19.03
N VAL A 269 -48.63 31.12 18.96
CA VAL A 269 -47.41 31.27 19.80
C VAL A 269 -46.23 31.66 18.90
N THR A 270 -45.55 32.73 19.27
CA THR A 270 -44.26 33.20 18.73
C THR A 270 -43.11 32.81 19.67
N PRO A 271 -41.86 32.64 19.19
CA PRO A 271 -40.68 32.47 20.05
C PRO A 271 -39.88 33.77 20.19
N VAL A 272 -39.32 34.02 21.38
CA VAL A 272 -38.33 35.09 21.64
C VAL A 272 -37.17 34.52 22.46
N THR A 273 -35.96 34.79 21.98
CA THR A 273 -34.64 34.45 22.54
C THR A 273 -33.98 35.63 23.28
N MET A 274 -33.28 35.34 24.39
CA MET A 274 -32.00 35.97 24.86
C MET A 274 -31.54 35.23 26.15
N ARG A 275 -30.37 34.55 26.25
CA ARG A 275 -28.99 35.02 26.59
C ARG A 275 -28.96 36.02 27.78
N TYR A 276 -28.21 35.82 28.89
CA TYR A 276 -26.77 35.61 29.13
C TYR A 276 -26.53 34.94 30.53
N ALA A 277 -25.62 33.96 30.69
CA ALA A 277 -24.19 34.00 31.09
C ALA A 277 -23.89 34.03 32.60
N ALA A 278 -23.08 33.07 33.10
CA ALA A 278 -22.02 33.26 34.10
C ALA A 278 -21.20 31.97 34.31
N GLU A 279 -19.98 32.15 34.81
CA GLU A 279 -18.77 31.35 34.72
C GLU A 279 -18.56 30.34 35.87
N THR A 280 -17.75 29.30 35.57
CA THR A 280 -16.74 28.56 36.37
C THR A 280 -16.85 28.40 37.90
N VAL A 281 -16.54 27.18 38.39
CA VAL A 281 -15.38 26.83 39.26
C VAL A 281 -15.46 25.33 39.61
N GLY A 282 -14.33 24.63 39.55
CA GLY A 282 -14.21 23.21 39.91
C GLY A 282 -13.70 22.96 41.33
N ARG A 283 -13.82 21.71 41.82
CA ARG A 283 -12.81 21.04 42.66
C ARG A 283 -13.07 19.53 42.78
N GLU A 284 -11.94 18.84 42.69
CA GLU A 284 -11.56 17.44 42.86
C GLU A 284 -11.88 16.82 44.24
N THR A 285 -12.16 15.50 44.28
CA THR A 285 -11.81 14.63 45.41
C THR A 285 -11.57 13.18 44.94
N VAL A 286 -10.44 12.64 45.39
CA VAL A 286 -9.94 11.27 45.25
C VAL A 286 -10.42 10.43 46.44
N THR A 287 -10.62 9.11 46.29
CA THR A 287 -9.84 7.98 46.89
C THR A 287 -10.69 6.70 47.17
N THR A 288 -10.15 5.55 46.71
CA THR A 288 -10.10 4.19 47.32
C THR A 288 -11.39 3.41 47.70
N SER A 289 -11.52 2.14 47.27
CA SER A 289 -10.91 0.96 47.93
C SER A 289 -11.31 -0.39 47.30
N HIS A 290 -10.33 -1.30 47.25
CA HIS A 290 -10.27 -2.78 47.23
C HIS A 290 -11.54 -3.65 47.21
N ASP A 291 -11.44 -4.77 46.47
CA ASP A 291 -11.42 -6.10 47.14
C ASP A 291 -10.60 -7.14 46.34
N ASP A 292 -9.91 -7.99 47.08
CA ASP A 292 -8.88 -8.96 46.68
C ASP A 292 -9.16 -10.25 47.48
N MET A 293 -9.24 -11.43 46.85
CA MET A 293 -9.05 -12.73 47.54
C MET A 293 -8.90 -13.89 46.54
N ILE A 294 -7.72 -14.52 46.45
CA ILE A 294 -7.26 -15.74 47.17
C ILE A 294 -7.57 -17.04 46.39
N ARG A 295 -6.72 -18.09 46.28
CA ARG A 295 -5.35 -18.42 46.72
C ARG A 295 -5.12 -19.90 46.37
N SER A 296 -3.89 -20.28 46.02
CA SER A 296 -3.12 -21.45 46.56
C SER A 296 -2.05 -21.93 45.56
N ARG A 297 -0.89 -22.48 45.93
CA ARG A 297 0.08 -22.34 47.04
C ARG A 297 1.32 -23.14 46.56
N SER A 298 2.51 -22.55 46.69
CA SER A 298 3.87 -23.07 46.39
C SER A 298 4.27 -24.28 47.28
N PRO A 299 5.41 -25.01 47.10
CA PRO A 299 6.77 -24.50 47.43
C PRO A 299 7.99 -25.00 46.60
N ARG A 300 8.86 -24.04 46.24
CA ARG A 300 10.35 -23.97 46.29
C ARG A 300 11.24 -25.15 45.87
N ASP A 301 12.16 -24.83 44.93
CA ASP A 301 13.62 -24.86 45.17
C ASP A 301 14.26 -23.64 44.48
N ASP A 302 15.04 -22.85 45.23
CA ASP A 302 15.86 -21.69 44.82
C ASP A 302 17.35 -22.06 45.04
N PRO A 303 18.37 -21.28 44.61
CA PRO A 303 18.46 -20.35 43.48
C PRO A 303 19.81 -20.46 42.73
N ILE A 304 19.82 -20.37 41.40
CA ILE A 304 21.01 -19.87 40.67
C ILE A 304 20.54 -18.98 39.52
N MET A 305 20.65 -17.67 39.72
CA MET A 305 20.76 -16.65 38.67
C MET A 305 21.46 -15.44 39.31
N PRO A 306 22.21 -14.60 38.57
CA PRO A 306 21.83 -14.20 37.23
C PRO A 306 22.98 -14.11 36.21
N GLN A 307 22.78 -14.67 35.02
CA GLN A 307 23.44 -14.15 33.82
C GLN A 307 22.36 -13.80 32.81
N SER A 308 22.07 -12.51 32.77
CA SER A 308 21.24 -11.84 31.78
C SER A 308 21.58 -12.38 30.40
N ALA A 309 20.68 -13.18 29.82
CA ALA A 309 20.73 -13.45 28.40
C ALA A 309 20.37 -12.14 27.71
N SER A 310 21.40 -11.41 27.28
CA SER A 310 21.28 -10.39 26.24
C SER A 310 20.49 -11.02 25.10
N ASP A 311 19.43 -10.37 24.64
CA ASP A 311 18.68 -10.86 23.50
C ASP A 311 19.65 -11.07 22.32
N PRO A 312 19.61 -12.21 21.60
CA PRO A 312 20.47 -12.47 20.45
C PRO A 312 20.30 -11.43 19.33
N ILE A 313 19.32 -10.54 19.43
CA ILE A 313 19.11 -9.41 18.53
C ILE A 313 20.11 -8.27 18.84
N ASP A 314 20.44 -8.05 20.11
CA ASP A 314 21.34 -6.99 20.56
C ASP A 314 22.81 -7.31 20.23
N ASP A 315 23.18 -8.58 20.32
CA ASP A 315 24.50 -9.08 19.88
C ASP A 315 24.71 -8.87 18.36
N HIS A 316 23.67 -9.12 17.56
CA HIS A 316 23.73 -8.90 16.11
C HIS A 316 23.78 -7.40 15.74
N LEU A 317 23.15 -6.53 16.53
CA LEU A 317 23.19 -5.08 16.33
C LEU A 317 24.55 -4.49 16.69
N THR A 318 25.13 -4.89 17.81
CA THR A 318 26.46 -4.44 18.24
C THR A 318 27.57 -4.94 17.31
N GLN A 319 27.45 -6.16 16.79
CA GLN A 319 28.34 -6.68 15.76
C GLN A 319 28.21 -5.90 14.44
N LEU A 320 26.98 -5.63 13.99
CA LEU A 320 26.73 -4.89 12.76
C LEU A 320 27.24 -3.43 12.83
N ALA A 321 27.05 -2.76 13.96
CA ALA A 321 27.57 -1.41 14.19
C ALA A 321 29.10 -1.37 14.06
N ARG A 322 29.79 -2.35 14.67
CA ARG A 322 31.25 -2.49 14.61
C ARG A 322 31.75 -2.71 13.19
N ASP A 323 31.08 -3.57 12.42
CA ASP A 323 31.45 -3.89 11.04
C ASP A 323 31.23 -2.70 10.08
N ILE A 324 30.23 -1.85 10.36
CA ILE A 324 30.00 -0.60 9.63
C ILE A 324 31.08 0.43 9.97
N THR A 325 31.45 0.59 11.25
CA THR A 325 32.55 1.48 11.65
C THR A 325 33.90 1.02 11.10
N ALA A 326 34.12 -0.29 10.99
CA ALA A 326 35.31 -0.88 10.37
C ALA A 326 35.30 -0.78 8.83
N GLY A 327 34.22 -0.27 8.21
CA GLY A 327 34.10 -0.11 6.76
C GLY A 327 33.87 -1.42 6.00
N LEU A 328 33.62 -2.53 6.69
CA LEU A 328 33.38 -3.85 6.10
C LEU A 328 31.98 -3.99 5.50
N VAL A 329 31.02 -3.20 6.02
CA VAL A 329 29.62 -3.22 5.61
C VAL A 329 29.16 -1.79 5.37
N ARG A 330 28.59 -1.49 4.20
CA ARG A 330 27.91 -0.20 4.01
C ARG A 330 26.56 -0.26 4.73
N PRO A 331 26.07 0.86 5.32
CA PRO A 331 24.79 0.90 6.02
C PRO A 331 23.61 0.87 5.03
N THR A 332 23.58 -0.09 4.10
CA THR A 332 22.55 -0.31 3.10
C THR A 332 21.80 -1.61 3.39
N VAL A 333 20.49 -1.65 3.13
CA VAL A 333 19.67 -2.86 3.38
C VAL A 333 20.22 -4.06 2.59
N ALA A 334 20.73 -3.81 1.37
CA ALA A 334 21.30 -4.85 0.52
C ALA A 334 22.59 -5.44 1.09
N ASP A 335 23.49 -4.60 1.62
CA ASP A 335 24.75 -5.07 2.18
C ASP A 335 24.57 -5.71 3.56
N ILE A 336 23.69 -5.18 4.42
CA ILE A 336 23.31 -5.81 5.70
C ILE A 336 22.74 -7.22 5.45
N ARG A 337 21.89 -7.36 4.43
CA ARG A 337 21.31 -8.65 4.05
C ARG A 337 22.38 -9.66 3.61
N ARG A 338 23.34 -9.21 2.80
CA ARG A 338 24.41 -10.05 2.27
C ARG A 338 25.39 -10.46 3.39
N HIS A 339 25.68 -9.56 4.31
CA HIS A 339 26.61 -9.78 5.42
C HIS A 339 26.05 -10.73 6.50
N LEU A 340 24.76 -10.57 6.84
CA LEU A 340 24.12 -11.34 7.90
C LEU A 340 23.29 -12.54 7.40
N GLY A 341 23.17 -12.73 6.09
CA GLY A 341 22.35 -13.80 5.49
C GLY A 341 20.87 -13.76 5.87
N CYS A 342 20.33 -12.58 6.19
CA CYS A 342 19.00 -12.43 6.76
C CYS A 342 17.91 -12.09 5.72
N SER A 343 16.63 -12.14 6.10
CA SER A 343 15.53 -11.71 5.22
C SER A 343 15.51 -10.19 5.06
N GLN A 344 14.91 -9.67 3.97
CA GLN A 344 14.81 -8.22 3.73
C GLN A 344 14.11 -7.49 4.88
N ALA A 345 13.01 -8.06 5.42
CA ALA A 345 12.30 -7.49 6.55
C ALA A 345 13.21 -7.35 7.78
N LYS A 346 14.05 -8.36 8.07
CA LYS A 346 15.01 -8.33 9.17
C LYS A 346 16.11 -7.29 8.93
N ALA A 347 16.64 -7.18 7.72
CA ALA A 347 17.64 -6.17 7.36
C ALA A 347 17.13 -4.73 7.46
N VAL A 348 15.85 -4.48 7.11
CA VAL A 348 15.21 -3.16 7.27
C VAL A 348 15.05 -2.81 8.75
N THR A 349 14.60 -3.76 9.57
CA THR A 349 14.49 -3.56 11.03
C THR A 349 15.84 -3.25 11.66
N LEU A 350 16.88 -4.01 11.32
CA LEU A 350 18.24 -3.80 11.83
C LEU A 350 18.81 -2.43 11.41
N ARG A 351 18.58 -2.02 10.16
CA ARG A 351 19.00 -0.68 9.70
C ARG A 351 18.29 0.44 10.47
N ARG A 352 17.01 0.28 10.78
CA ARG A 352 16.24 1.28 11.53
C ARG A 352 16.75 1.39 12.97
N GLN A 353 16.96 0.26 13.64
CA GLN A 353 17.52 0.22 14.99
C GLN A 353 18.92 0.85 15.05
N LEU A 354 19.77 0.63 14.04
CA LEU A 354 21.08 1.26 13.93
C LEU A 354 21.00 2.79 13.77
N ALA A 355 20.00 3.31 13.06
CA ALA A 355 19.79 4.75 12.90
C ALA A 355 19.26 5.40 14.19
N GLU A 356 18.40 4.70 14.93
CA GLU A 356 17.90 5.12 16.24
C GLU A 356 19.03 5.14 17.28
N SER A 357 19.91 4.12 17.32
CA SER A 357 21.04 4.08 18.25
C SER A 357 22.11 5.14 17.96
N HIS A 358 22.36 5.46 16.68
CA HIS A 358 23.27 6.55 16.30
C HIS A 358 22.71 7.94 16.60
N SER A 359 21.39 8.09 16.75
CA SER A 359 20.74 9.37 17.09
C SER A 359 20.61 9.60 18.59
N ALA A 360 20.82 8.55 19.40
CA ALA A 360 20.75 8.58 20.86
C ALA A 360 22.13 8.71 21.55
N ALA A 361 23.22 8.77 20.77
CA ALA A 361 24.60 8.96 21.22
C ALA A 361 25.07 10.38 20.87
#